data_AF-A0A964XX36-F1
#
_entry.id   AF-A0A964XX36-F1
#
_cell.length_a   1.000
_cell.length_b   1.000
_cell.length_c   1.000
_cell.angle_alpha   90.00
_cell.angle_beta   90.00
_cell.angle_gamma   90.00
#
_symmetry.space_group_name_H-M   'P 1'
#
loop_
_entity.id
_entity.type
_entity.pdbx_description
1 polymer ?
#
loop_
_entity_poly.entity_id
_entity_poly.type
_entity_poly.pdbx_seq_one_letter_code
_entity_poly.pdbx_strand_id
1 'polypeptide(L)'
;MHRMSTPQPIRVHKSRHRLKGRQPSDAARAELASLFKGLSPQRDQLIEYLHRIQDAKGGLSDAHLVALADWMKLSVVEVYEVATFYHHFQVLRDGEQPAKLTVRVCTGLSCALAGAEALLAEVQRLHRNPEVRVIQAPCVGRCEQAPVAVVHQQPVVAATAEQVMRAVAADQRWPQLGGNQAQFDPVAKVLGEVVSPQERLHTVIDAVGLQAYESQGGYQLLKALHSGQRLAESVVAAMEDAGLRGLGGAGFPAGRKWRIVAAKPAPKLLAVNLDEGEPGTFKDRTYLERDPHRFLEGMLVAAWVVGISSIYIYLRDEYHACRLLLERELAALRARAAFTLPHIELRRGAGAYICGEESAMIESLEGKRGEPRMRPPYIADVGLFGRPTLAHNFETLYWVRDIVERGAPWFKSFGRHGRSGLRSFSLSGRVCRPGVKLAPAGITIRELIEEYGGGMLPGHQFYAYLPGGASGGILPAHLGDVPLDFDTLQAHGCFIGSAAVIVLSDQDRASAAALNTLRFFEHESCGQCTPCRVGTAKAVSLMQSPSWDWATLDDVCTVMADASICGLGQAAPNPIRSIREHFKHEMS
;
A
#
# COMPACT_ATOMS: atom_id res chain seq x y z
N MET A 1 74.68 -2.79 -24.71
CA MET A 1 73.55 -2.74 -25.67
C MET A 1 72.53 -3.80 -25.29
N HIS A 2 71.49 -3.43 -24.54
CA HIS A 2 70.29 -4.26 -24.38
C HIS A 2 69.09 -3.37 -24.68
N ARG A 3 68.45 -3.63 -25.83
CA ARG A 3 67.27 -2.91 -26.31
C ARG A 3 66.08 -3.33 -25.45
N MET A 4 65.44 -2.36 -24.81
CA MET A 4 64.13 -2.53 -24.19
C MET A 4 63.11 -2.79 -25.29
N SER A 5 62.36 -3.89 -25.15
CA SER A 5 61.24 -4.24 -26.03
C SER A 5 60.04 -3.34 -25.75
N THR A 6 59.43 -2.84 -26.82
CA THR A 6 58.20 -2.06 -26.81
C THR A 6 57.00 -2.90 -26.36
N PRO A 7 56.07 -2.37 -25.54
CA PRO A 7 54.86 -3.10 -25.16
C PRO A 7 53.93 -3.27 -26.37
N GLN A 8 53.41 -4.48 -26.57
CA GLN A 8 52.37 -4.74 -27.57
C GLN A 8 51.03 -4.10 -27.15
N PRO A 9 50.24 -3.57 -28.09
CA PRO A 9 48.93 -3.00 -27.78
C PRO A 9 47.93 -4.09 -27.39
N ILE A 10 47.24 -3.88 -26.27
CA ILE A 10 46.15 -4.75 -25.79
C ILE A 10 45.01 -4.71 -26.81
N ARG A 11 44.74 -5.85 -27.47
CA ARG A 11 43.54 -6.02 -28.30
C ARG A 11 42.29 -5.93 -27.42
N VAL A 12 41.53 -4.86 -27.57
CA VAL A 12 40.18 -4.75 -26.99
C VAL A 12 39.27 -5.71 -27.74
N HIS A 13 39.05 -6.90 -27.17
CA HIS A 13 37.96 -7.77 -27.62
C HIS A 13 36.63 -7.08 -27.31
N LYS A 14 35.85 -6.75 -28.35
CA LYS A 14 34.42 -6.44 -28.18
C LYS A 14 33.74 -7.69 -27.63
N SER A 15 33.58 -7.77 -26.31
CA SER A 15 32.84 -8.84 -25.65
C SER A 15 31.39 -8.80 -26.16
N ARG A 16 31.00 -9.80 -26.95
CA ARG A 16 29.59 -10.06 -27.23
C ARG A 16 28.95 -10.49 -25.92
N HIS A 17 28.07 -9.65 -25.36
CA HIS A 17 27.25 -10.04 -24.21
C HIS A 17 26.46 -11.29 -24.60
N ARG A 18 26.81 -12.43 -23.99
CA ARG A 18 26.11 -13.70 -24.17
C ARG A 18 25.70 -14.15 -22.78
N LEU A 19 24.40 -14.40 -22.59
CA LEU A 19 23.90 -14.94 -21.33
C LEU A 19 24.59 -16.26 -21.00
N LYS A 20 24.93 -16.47 -19.74
CA LYS A 20 25.33 -17.79 -19.23
C LYS A 20 24.05 -18.62 -19.05
N GLY A 21 23.98 -19.80 -19.66
CA GLY A 21 22.82 -20.70 -19.56
C GLY A 21 21.87 -20.66 -20.76
N ARG A 22 20.55 -20.79 -20.50
CA ARG A 22 19.50 -20.78 -21.53
C ARG A 22 19.61 -19.52 -22.39
N GLN A 23 19.56 -19.70 -23.71
CA GLN A 23 19.56 -18.58 -24.66
C GLN A 23 18.11 -18.23 -25.01
N PRO A 24 17.78 -16.95 -25.24
CA PRO A 24 16.43 -16.57 -25.60
C PRO A 24 16.10 -17.04 -27.02
N SER A 25 14.89 -17.56 -27.21
CA SER A 25 14.40 -17.98 -28.51
C SER A 25 14.13 -16.78 -29.42
N ASP A 26 14.26 -16.98 -30.74
CA ASP A 26 14.00 -15.92 -31.73
C ASP A 26 12.56 -15.42 -31.68
N ALA A 27 11.61 -16.32 -31.39
CA ALA A 27 10.21 -15.98 -31.18
C ALA A 27 10.03 -15.02 -29.98
N ALA A 28 10.59 -15.35 -28.81
CA ALA A 28 10.49 -14.49 -27.64
C ALA A 28 11.19 -13.14 -27.84
N ARG A 29 12.35 -13.11 -28.53
CA ARG A 29 13.04 -11.87 -28.92
C ARG A 29 12.16 -10.99 -29.79
N ALA A 30 11.52 -11.56 -30.81
CA ALA A 30 10.66 -10.82 -31.73
C ALA A 30 9.42 -10.24 -31.02
N GLU A 31 8.82 -11.01 -30.12
CA GLU A 31 7.69 -10.54 -29.31
C GLU A 31 8.09 -9.41 -28.37
N LEU A 32 9.21 -9.52 -27.66
CA LEU A 32 9.70 -8.43 -26.81
C LEU A 32 10.11 -7.20 -27.61
N ALA A 33 10.70 -7.36 -28.80
CA ALA A 33 11.03 -6.24 -29.67
C ALA A 33 9.78 -5.46 -30.11
N SER A 34 8.67 -6.16 -30.35
CA SER A 34 7.36 -5.55 -30.63
C SER A 34 6.81 -4.86 -29.38
N LEU A 35 6.79 -5.57 -28.24
CA LEU A 35 6.26 -5.03 -26.99
C LEU A 35 7.04 -3.80 -26.52
N PHE A 36 8.36 -3.77 -26.66
CA PHE A 36 9.22 -2.70 -26.17
C PHE A 36 9.61 -1.68 -27.25
N LYS A 37 8.87 -1.63 -28.36
CA LYS A 37 9.11 -0.65 -29.43
C LYS A 37 9.13 0.78 -28.86
N GLY A 38 10.24 1.48 -29.08
CA GLY A 38 10.45 2.85 -28.60
C GLY A 38 10.93 2.97 -27.16
N LEU A 39 11.15 1.85 -26.45
CA LEU A 39 11.70 1.82 -25.10
C LEU A 39 13.20 1.48 -25.14
N SER A 40 13.93 2.01 -24.16
CA SER A 40 15.33 1.67 -23.89
C SER A 40 15.41 0.84 -22.60
N PRO A 41 16.25 -0.20 -22.51
CA PRO A 41 16.39 -0.97 -21.28
C PRO A 41 16.95 -0.10 -20.15
N GLN A 42 16.19 0.05 -19.07
CA GLN A 42 16.59 0.72 -17.84
C GLN A 42 16.42 -0.24 -16.66
N ARG A 43 17.42 -0.35 -15.79
CA ARG A 43 17.45 -1.37 -14.73
C ARG A 43 16.28 -1.22 -13.75
N ASP A 44 15.94 0.01 -13.42
CA ASP A 44 14.88 0.37 -12.50
C ASP A 44 13.48 0.09 -13.06
N GLN A 45 13.35 -0.04 -14.38
CA GLN A 45 12.09 -0.34 -15.09
C GLN A 45 11.79 -1.85 -15.19
N LEU A 46 12.60 -2.72 -14.56
CA LEU A 46 12.43 -4.18 -14.67
C LEU A 46 10.99 -4.63 -14.37
N ILE A 47 10.40 -4.13 -13.29
CA ILE A 47 9.03 -4.48 -12.87
C ILE A 47 7.99 -3.99 -13.89
N GLU A 48 8.17 -2.79 -14.47
CA GLU A 48 7.29 -2.26 -15.52
C GLU A 48 7.36 -3.11 -16.79
N TYR A 49 8.54 -3.60 -17.17
CA TYR A 49 8.68 -4.52 -18.30
C TYR A 49 8.04 -5.88 -18.02
N LEU A 50 8.14 -6.39 -16.80
CA LEU A 50 7.44 -7.61 -16.38
C LEU A 50 5.92 -7.43 -16.46
N HIS A 51 5.36 -6.31 -15.97
CA HIS A 51 3.95 -5.99 -16.15
C HIS A 51 3.54 -5.97 -17.61
N ARG A 52 4.33 -5.32 -18.47
CA ARG A 52 4.03 -5.22 -19.91
C ARG A 52 4.01 -6.58 -20.61
N ILE A 53 4.91 -7.50 -20.23
CA ILE A 53 4.88 -8.88 -20.73
C ILE A 53 3.64 -9.59 -20.22
N GLN A 54 3.39 -9.55 -18.90
CA GLN A 54 2.26 -10.24 -18.29
C GLN A 54 0.91 -9.75 -18.83
N ASP A 55 0.71 -8.45 -18.96
CA ASP A 55 -0.53 -7.87 -19.47
C ASP A 55 -0.77 -8.27 -20.94
N ALA A 56 0.30 -8.40 -21.73
CA ALA A 56 0.21 -8.81 -23.14
C ALA A 56 0.08 -10.33 -23.34
N LYS A 57 0.61 -11.15 -22.43
CA LYS A 57 0.74 -12.61 -22.60
C LYS A 57 -0.08 -13.43 -21.60
N GLY A 58 -0.67 -12.80 -20.59
CA GLY A 58 -1.40 -13.45 -19.50
C GLY A 58 -0.51 -14.06 -18.40
N GLY A 59 0.81 -14.04 -18.57
CA GLY A 59 1.79 -14.57 -17.63
C GLY A 59 3.22 -14.41 -18.14
N LEU A 60 4.18 -14.82 -17.32
CA LEU A 60 5.61 -14.69 -17.57
C LEU A 60 6.21 -16.07 -17.83
N SER A 61 6.42 -16.43 -19.09
CA SER A 61 7.09 -17.69 -19.44
C SER A 61 8.61 -17.61 -19.24
N ASP A 62 9.25 -18.74 -19.00
CA ASP A 62 10.71 -18.86 -18.96
C ASP A 62 11.37 -18.26 -20.22
N ALA A 63 10.77 -18.48 -21.40
CA ALA A 63 11.28 -17.93 -22.66
C ALA A 63 11.25 -16.39 -22.68
N HIS A 64 10.19 -15.77 -22.15
CA HIS A 64 10.08 -14.32 -22.04
C HIS A 64 11.05 -13.75 -21.00
N LEU A 65 11.21 -14.41 -19.84
CA LEU A 65 12.14 -13.95 -18.80
C LEU A 65 13.60 -14.00 -19.28
N VAL A 66 13.99 -15.06 -19.99
CA VAL A 66 15.33 -15.17 -20.61
C VAL A 66 15.53 -14.09 -21.68
N ALA A 67 14.53 -13.83 -22.52
CA ALA A 67 14.59 -12.79 -23.53
C ALA A 67 14.67 -11.37 -22.92
N LEU A 68 13.94 -11.13 -21.82
CA LEU A 68 13.99 -9.88 -21.08
C LEU A 68 15.37 -9.67 -20.47
N ALA A 69 15.95 -10.71 -19.85
CA ALA A 69 17.30 -10.66 -19.29
C ALA A 69 18.35 -10.33 -20.36
N ASP A 70 18.27 -10.94 -21.55
CA ASP A 70 19.18 -10.63 -22.67
C ASP A 70 19.03 -9.17 -23.13
N TRP A 71 17.79 -8.70 -23.31
CA TRP A 71 17.50 -7.36 -23.77
C TRP A 71 17.95 -6.28 -22.76
N MET A 72 17.74 -6.54 -21.47
CA MET A 72 18.14 -5.63 -20.39
C MET A 72 19.61 -5.74 -20.00
N LYS A 73 20.33 -6.75 -20.50
CA LYS A 73 21.71 -7.10 -20.09
C LYS A 73 21.81 -7.40 -18.59
N LEU A 74 20.82 -8.12 -18.06
CA LEU A 74 20.79 -8.63 -16.69
C LEU A 74 21.04 -10.13 -16.68
N SER A 75 21.34 -10.66 -15.50
CA SER A 75 21.34 -12.11 -15.34
C SER A 75 19.90 -12.65 -15.36
N VAL A 76 19.71 -13.86 -15.90
CA VAL A 76 18.39 -14.52 -15.88
C VAL A 76 17.93 -14.73 -14.44
N VAL A 77 18.85 -15.04 -13.53
CA VAL A 77 18.58 -15.24 -12.10
C VAL A 77 17.97 -13.98 -11.50
N GLU A 78 18.58 -12.81 -11.74
CA GLU A 78 18.09 -11.54 -11.21
C GLU A 78 16.68 -11.20 -11.71
N VAL A 79 16.40 -11.41 -13.00
CA VAL A 79 15.05 -11.21 -13.55
C VAL A 79 14.04 -12.19 -12.94
N TYR A 80 14.43 -13.46 -12.77
CA TYR A 80 13.59 -14.49 -12.21
C TYR A 80 13.29 -14.28 -10.72
N GLU A 81 14.30 -13.89 -9.94
CA GLU A 81 14.18 -13.55 -8.52
C GLU A 81 13.23 -12.37 -8.29
N VAL A 82 13.28 -11.34 -9.15
CA VAL A 82 12.29 -10.25 -9.13
C VAL A 82 10.91 -10.78 -9.50
N ALA A 83 10.77 -11.50 -10.62
CA ALA A 83 9.48 -11.99 -11.10
C ALA A 83 8.78 -12.92 -10.10
N THR A 84 9.51 -13.73 -9.34
CA THR A 84 8.96 -14.69 -8.38
C THR A 84 8.70 -14.11 -6.98
N PHE A 85 9.25 -12.93 -6.68
CA PHE A 85 9.04 -12.26 -5.39
C PHE A 85 7.65 -11.62 -5.27
N TYR A 86 7.10 -11.14 -6.38
CA TYR A 86 5.84 -10.37 -6.38
C TYR A 86 4.65 -11.26 -6.72
N HIS A 87 3.63 -11.29 -5.85
CA HIS A 87 2.51 -12.23 -5.94
C HIS A 87 1.63 -12.08 -7.18
N HIS A 88 1.61 -10.89 -7.79
CA HIS A 88 0.78 -10.65 -8.97
C HIS A 88 1.47 -11.05 -10.26
N PHE A 89 2.77 -11.35 -10.23
CA PHE A 89 3.45 -11.96 -11.36
C PHE A 89 3.19 -13.46 -11.41
N GLN A 90 2.50 -13.90 -12.45
CA GLN A 90 2.30 -15.30 -12.74
C GLN A 90 3.46 -15.82 -13.57
N VAL A 91 4.48 -16.37 -12.89
CA VAL A 91 5.55 -17.11 -13.56
C VAL A 91 5.02 -18.48 -13.98
N LEU A 92 5.07 -18.76 -15.29
CA LEU A 92 4.57 -19.99 -15.91
C LEU A 92 5.72 -20.98 -16.08
N ARG A 93 5.55 -22.21 -15.58
CA ARG A 93 6.51 -23.29 -15.81
C ARG A 93 6.35 -23.90 -17.20
N ASP A 94 7.36 -24.64 -17.66
CA ASP A 94 7.37 -25.27 -18.99
C ASP A 94 6.08 -26.08 -19.26
N GLY A 95 5.30 -25.64 -20.24
CA GLY A 95 4.02 -26.27 -20.65
C GLY A 95 2.76 -25.70 -19.98
N GLU A 96 2.90 -24.84 -18.97
CA GLU A 96 1.75 -24.16 -18.36
C GLU A 96 1.20 -23.07 -19.28
N GLN A 97 -0.12 -22.97 -19.35
CA GLN A 97 -0.82 -21.89 -20.02
C GLN A 97 -1.42 -20.95 -18.98
N PRO A 98 -1.36 -19.63 -19.18
CA PRO A 98 -2.00 -18.69 -18.29
C PRO A 98 -3.52 -18.87 -18.34
N ALA A 99 -4.18 -18.69 -17.19
CA ALA A 99 -5.65 -18.65 -17.18
C ALA A 99 -6.10 -17.42 -17.96
N LYS A 100 -7.08 -17.57 -18.86
CA LYS A 100 -7.62 -16.42 -19.62
C LYS A 100 -8.29 -15.39 -18.72
N LEU A 101 -8.78 -15.83 -17.56
CA LEU A 101 -9.35 -14.98 -16.53
C LEU A 101 -8.98 -15.53 -15.15
N THR A 102 -8.54 -14.65 -14.25
CA THR A 102 -8.34 -14.98 -12.83
C THR A 102 -9.35 -14.20 -12.00
N VAL A 103 -10.10 -14.90 -11.15
CA VAL A 103 -10.95 -14.34 -10.11
C VAL A 103 -10.23 -14.49 -8.78
N ARG A 104 -10.08 -13.40 -8.05
CA ARG A 104 -9.43 -13.35 -6.73
C ARG A 104 -10.47 -13.09 -5.67
N VAL A 105 -10.61 -13.95 -4.67
CA VAL A 105 -11.51 -13.72 -3.53
C VAL A 105 -10.66 -13.30 -2.33
N CYS A 106 -10.91 -12.09 -1.80
CA CYS A 106 -10.19 -11.57 -0.65
C CYS A 106 -10.61 -12.32 0.61
N THR A 107 -9.67 -12.93 1.32
CA THR A 107 -9.89 -13.64 2.60
C THR A 107 -9.20 -12.97 3.78
N GLY A 108 -8.75 -11.72 3.61
CA GLY A 108 -8.30 -10.89 4.73
C GLY A 108 -9.40 -10.69 5.76
N LEU A 109 -9.02 -10.38 7.00
CA LEU A 109 -9.88 -10.43 8.19
C LEU A 109 -11.29 -9.85 7.98
N SER A 110 -11.45 -8.61 7.50
CA SER A 110 -12.80 -8.02 7.32
C SER A 110 -13.68 -8.80 6.32
N CYS A 111 -13.07 -9.38 5.27
CA CYS A 111 -13.80 -10.24 4.32
C CYS A 111 -14.09 -11.63 4.92
N ALA A 112 -13.17 -12.20 5.71
CA ALA A 112 -13.39 -13.44 6.44
C ALA A 112 -14.56 -13.33 7.43
N LEU A 113 -14.61 -12.24 8.21
CA LEU A 113 -15.74 -11.91 9.09
C LEU A 113 -17.06 -11.81 8.31
N ALA A 114 -17.01 -11.38 7.04
CA ALA A 114 -18.15 -11.27 6.14
C ALA A 114 -18.44 -12.55 5.33
N GLY A 115 -17.77 -13.68 5.63
CA GLY A 115 -18.05 -14.99 5.01
C GLY A 115 -17.28 -15.28 3.72
N ALA A 116 -16.10 -14.69 3.52
CA ALA A 116 -15.33 -14.85 2.29
C ALA A 116 -14.87 -16.29 2.00
N GLU A 117 -14.64 -17.12 3.01
CA GLU A 117 -14.28 -18.53 2.83
C GLU A 117 -15.43 -19.31 2.18
N ALA A 118 -16.67 -19.06 2.62
CA ALA A 118 -17.85 -19.64 2.01
C ALA A 118 -18.06 -19.13 0.58
N LEU A 119 -17.84 -17.82 0.35
CA LEU A 119 -17.88 -17.23 -0.99
C LEU A 119 -16.85 -17.88 -1.94
N LEU A 120 -15.60 -18.05 -1.49
CA LEU A 120 -14.54 -18.67 -2.28
C LEU A 120 -14.92 -20.11 -2.66
N ALA A 121 -15.34 -20.91 -1.69
CA ALA A 121 -15.75 -22.30 -1.91
C ALA A 121 -16.94 -22.38 -2.89
N GLU A 122 -17.91 -21.49 -2.76
CA GLU A 122 -19.10 -21.48 -3.61
C GLU A 122 -18.76 -21.04 -5.05
N VAL A 123 -17.93 -20.01 -5.23
CA VAL A 123 -17.48 -19.60 -6.58
C VAL A 123 -16.65 -20.71 -7.22
N GLN A 124 -15.76 -21.37 -6.48
CA GLN A 124 -15.01 -22.54 -6.93
C GLN A 124 -15.92 -23.70 -7.36
N ARG A 125 -17.00 -23.94 -6.60
CA ARG A 125 -17.98 -24.99 -6.91
C ARG A 125 -18.84 -24.66 -8.13
N LEU A 126 -19.19 -23.38 -8.32
CA LEU A 126 -20.11 -22.93 -9.37
C LEU A 126 -19.43 -22.68 -10.72
N HIS A 127 -18.18 -22.22 -10.77
CA HIS A 127 -17.54 -21.99 -12.06
C HIS A 127 -17.32 -23.31 -12.80
N ARG A 128 -17.72 -23.35 -14.07
CA ARG A 128 -17.56 -24.51 -14.96
C ARG A 128 -16.59 -24.26 -16.11
N ASN A 129 -16.10 -23.02 -16.24
CA ASN A 129 -15.20 -22.64 -17.31
C ASN A 129 -13.75 -23.01 -16.93
N PRO A 130 -13.09 -23.93 -17.66
CA PRO A 130 -11.70 -24.32 -17.38
C PRO A 130 -10.69 -23.20 -17.67
N GLU A 131 -11.10 -22.15 -18.38
CA GLU A 131 -10.27 -20.99 -18.68
C GLU A 131 -10.31 -19.92 -17.56
N VAL A 132 -11.16 -20.13 -16.54
CA VAL A 132 -11.28 -19.27 -15.37
C VAL A 132 -10.62 -19.93 -14.17
N ARG A 133 -9.65 -19.24 -13.58
CA ARG A 133 -9.01 -19.67 -12.33
C ARG A 133 -9.55 -18.85 -11.17
N VAL A 134 -10.00 -19.51 -10.11
CA VAL A 134 -10.48 -18.86 -8.88
C VAL A 134 -9.48 -19.11 -7.76
N ILE A 135 -8.90 -18.05 -7.23
CA ILE A 135 -7.87 -18.11 -6.17
C ILE A 135 -8.25 -17.25 -4.97
N GLN A 136 -7.68 -17.60 -3.82
CA GLN A 136 -7.62 -16.74 -2.65
C GLN A 136 -6.68 -15.54 -2.90
N ALA A 137 -6.98 -14.41 -2.28
CA ALA A 137 -6.12 -13.23 -2.25
C ALA A 137 -6.06 -12.59 -0.85
N PRO A 138 -4.95 -11.89 -0.53
CA PRO A 138 -4.88 -11.04 0.66
C PRO A 138 -5.83 -9.83 0.55
N CYS A 139 -5.75 -8.92 1.52
CA CYS A 139 -6.57 -7.70 1.55
C CYS A 139 -6.40 -6.86 0.27
N VAL A 140 -7.49 -6.64 -0.46
CA VAL A 140 -7.52 -5.80 -1.68
C VAL A 140 -7.83 -4.32 -1.41
N GLY A 141 -7.73 -3.89 -0.15
CA GLY A 141 -7.96 -2.50 0.27
C GLY A 141 -9.41 -2.04 0.10
N ARG A 142 -10.39 -2.94 0.28
CA ARG A 142 -11.84 -2.68 0.19
C ARG A 142 -12.63 -3.24 1.38
N CYS A 143 -12.06 -3.16 2.58
CA CYS A 143 -12.58 -3.79 3.79
C CYS A 143 -13.96 -3.24 4.23
N GLU A 144 -14.31 -2.03 3.84
CA GLU A 144 -15.63 -1.44 4.05
C GLU A 144 -16.72 -1.99 3.13
N GLN A 145 -16.30 -2.66 2.06
CA GLN A 145 -17.17 -3.25 1.03
C GLN A 145 -17.22 -4.78 1.13
N ALA A 146 -16.72 -5.35 2.23
CA ALA A 146 -16.60 -6.79 2.46
C ALA A 146 -17.94 -7.56 2.37
N PRO A 147 -17.94 -8.81 1.90
CA PRO A 147 -16.80 -9.52 1.29
C PRO A 147 -16.53 -9.02 -0.14
N VAL A 148 -15.30 -9.17 -0.64
CA VAL A 148 -14.89 -8.66 -1.97
C VAL A 148 -14.23 -9.75 -2.80
N ALA A 149 -14.61 -9.81 -4.08
CA ALA A 149 -13.90 -10.54 -5.11
C ALA A 149 -13.41 -9.57 -6.20
N VAL A 150 -12.42 -9.97 -6.99
CA VAL A 150 -11.89 -9.19 -8.10
C VAL A 150 -11.88 -10.09 -9.34
N VAL A 151 -12.66 -9.71 -10.36
CA VAL A 151 -12.69 -10.38 -11.66
C VAL A 151 -11.69 -9.67 -12.57
N HIS A 152 -10.53 -10.30 -12.79
CA HIS A 152 -9.36 -9.65 -13.38
C HIS A 152 -8.91 -8.40 -12.60
N GLN A 153 -9.35 -7.21 -13.00
CA GLN A 153 -9.09 -5.92 -12.36
C GLN A 153 -10.36 -5.23 -11.85
N GLN A 154 -11.54 -5.79 -12.13
CA GLN A 154 -12.82 -5.24 -11.71
C GLN A 154 -13.20 -5.78 -10.32
N PRO A 155 -13.37 -4.92 -9.30
CA PRO A 155 -13.90 -5.36 -8.03
C PRO A 155 -15.39 -5.69 -8.13
N VAL A 156 -15.79 -6.76 -7.46
CA VAL A 156 -17.17 -7.11 -7.12
C VAL A 156 -17.28 -6.91 -5.61
N VAL A 157 -18.03 -5.88 -5.22
CA VAL A 157 -18.22 -5.43 -3.83
C VAL A 157 -19.47 -6.06 -3.23
N ALA A 158 -19.51 -6.22 -1.89
CA ALA A 158 -20.57 -6.96 -1.19
C ALA A 158 -20.87 -8.30 -1.90
N ALA A 159 -19.80 -9.02 -2.24
CA ALA A 159 -19.81 -10.04 -3.26
C ALA A 159 -20.63 -11.27 -2.84
N THR A 160 -21.51 -11.68 -3.75
CA THR A 160 -22.15 -12.99 -3.77
C THR A 160 -21.57 -13.82 -4.92
N ALA A 161 -21.67 -15.15 -4.81
CA ALA A 161 -21.20 -16.02 -5.89
C ALA A 161 -21.94 -15.73 -7.21
N GLU A 162 -23.24 -15.41 -7.15
CA GLU A 162 -24.03 -15.01 -8.32
C GLU A 162 -23.48 -13.75 -9.00
N GLN A 163 -23.19 -12.69 -8.24
CA GLN A 163 -22.63 -11.45 -8.79
C GLN A 163 -21.26 -11.70 -9.43
N VAL A 164 -20.41 -12.50 -8.80
CA VAL A 164 -19.09 -12.88 -9.34
C VAL A 164 -19.26 -13.65 -10.65
N MET A 165 -20.14 -14.65 -10.69
CA MET A 165 -20.38 -15.43 -11.90
C MET A 165 -21.00 -14.59 -13.02
N ARG A 166 -21.86 -13.62 -12.69
CA ARG A 166 -22.41 -12.67 -13.64
C ARG A 166 -21.32 -11.76 -14.23
N ALA A 167 -20.43 -11.23 -13.41
CA ALA A 167 -19.31 -10.42 -13.85
C ALA A 167 -18.33 -11.21 -14.75
N VAL A 168 -18.08 -12.49 -14.41
CA VAL A 168 -17.31 -13.42 -15.24
C VAL A 168 -17.99 -13.66 -16.59
N ALA A 169 -19.30 -13.96 -16.60
CA ALA A 169 -20.06 -14.23 -17.81
C ALA A 169 -20.17 -13.00 -18.73
N ALA A 170 -20.26 -11.81 -18.14
CA ALA A 170 -20.30 -10.53 -18.86
C ALA A 170 -18.91 -9.99 -19.25
N ASP A 171 -17.84 -10.74 -18.95
CA ASP A 171 -16.44 -10.34 -19.19
C ASP A 171 -16.09 -8.94 -18.63
N GLN A 172 -16.65 -8.60 -17.47
CA GLN A 172 -16.42 -7.32 -16.79
C GLN A 172 -15.03 -7.32 -16.11
N ARG A 173 -13.98 -7.15 -16.91
CA ARG A 173 -12.58 -7.28 -16.46
C ARG A 173 -11.97 -5.99 -15.93
N TRP A 174 -12.49 -4.84 -16.32
CA TRP A 174 -11.81 -3.55 -16.17
C TRP A 174 -12.65 -2.54 -15.38
N PRO A 175 -12.02 -1.78 -14.47
CA PRO A 175 -12.69 -0.70 -13.76
C PRO A 175 -13.14 0.40 -14.71
N GLN A 176 -14.26 1.05 -14.34
CA GLN A 176 -14.83 2.17 -15.08
C GLN A 176 -14.59 3.48 -14.31
N LEU A 177 -14.13 4.50 -15.04
CA LEU A 177 -14.02 5.86 -14.53
C LEU A 177 -15.22 6.69 -14.97
N GLY A 178 -15.71 7.53 -14.06
CA GLY A 178 -16.71 8.56 -14.31
C GLY A 178 -16.14 9.82 -14.96
N GLY A 179 -16.99 10.83 -15.05
CA GLY A 179 -16.75 12.08 -15.79
C GLY A 179 -15.92 13.14 -15.05
N ASN A 180 -15.46 12.86 -13.83
CA ASN A 180 -14.80 13.80 -12.93
C ASN A 180 -15.64 15.03 -12.53
N GLN A 181 -16.91 14.79 -12.19
CA GLN A 181 -17.86 15.84 -11.87
C GLN A 181 -18.23 15.87 -10.39
N ALA A 182 -17.61 15.02 -9.57
CA ALA A 182 -17.89 14.94 -8.15
C ALA A 182 -17.53 16.24 -7.43
N GLN A 183 -18.27 16.51 -6.35
CA GLN A 183 -17.93 17.51 -5.34
C GLN A 183 -17.60 16.77 -4.05
N PHE A 184 -16.46 17.09 -3.45
CA PHE A 184 -15.99 16.41 -2.26
C PHE A 184 -15.24 17.37 -1.33
N ASP A 185 -15.83 17.66 -0.17
CA ASP A 185 -15.16 18.32 0.94
C ASP A 185 -15.24 17.41 2.19
N PRO A 186 -14.16 16.71 2.55
CA PRO A 186 -14.18 15.85 3.72
C PRO A 186 -14.24 16.65 5.04
N VAL A 187 -13.79 17.91 5.07
CA VAL A 187 -13.80 18.73 6.28
C VAL A 187 -15.21 19.21 6.62
N ALA A 188 -16.04 19.46 5.61
CA ALA A 188 -17.48 19.71 5.82
C ALA A 188 -18.20 18.53 6.50
N LYS A 189 -17.62 17.33 6.44
CA LYS A 189 -18.18 16.08 6.97
C LYS A 189 -17.75 15.71 8.39
N VAL A 190 -16.93 16.54 9.05
CA VAL A 190 -16.38 16.28 10.40
C VAL A 190 -17.48 16.10 11.48
N LEU A 191 -18.72 16.54 11.19
CA LEU A 191 -19.91 16.42 12.04
C LEU A 191 -20.71 15.12 11.80
N GLY A 192 -20.05 13.96 11.77
CA GLY A 192 -20.72 12.65 11.79
C GLY A 192 -21.14 12.10 10.42
N GLU A 193 -20.65 12.66 9.31
CA GLU A 193 -20.91 12.10 7.98
C GLU A 193 -19.79 11.16 7.52
N VAL A 194 -20.17 10.07 6.84
CA VAL A 194 -19.22 9.09 6.31
C VAL A 194 -18.43 9.70 5.14
N VAL A 195 -17.10 9.60 5.17
CA VAL A 195 -16.24 10.05 4.07
C VAL A 195 -16.38 9.10 2.88
N SER A 196 -16.44 7.79 3.12
CA SER A 196 -16.81 6.76 2.12
C SER A 196 -18.23 6.95 1.57
N PRO A 197 -18.53 6.57 0.31
CA PRO A 197 -19.90 6.63 -0.20
C PRO A 197 -20.73 5.62 0.61
N GLN A 198 -21.93 6.03 1.06
CA GLN A 198 -22.78 5.14 1.87
C GLN A 198 -23.39 4.01 1.03
N GLU A 199 -23.52 4.22 -0.27
CA GLU A 199 -23.94 3.20 -1.22
C GLU A 199 -22.80 2.21 -1.43
N ARG A 200 -22.83 1.09 -0.70
CA ARG A 200 -21.81 0.02 -0.70
C ARG A 200 -21.53 -0.60 -2.09
N LEU A 201 -22.25 -0.19 -3.13
CA LEU A 201 -22.34 -0.85 -4.43
C LEU A 201 -21.67 -0.09 -5.59
N HIS A 202 -21.20 1.14 -5.40
CA HIS A 202 -20.59 1.89 -6.50
C HIS A 202 -19.13 1.50 -6.72
N THR A 203 -18.85 0.96 -7.90
CA THR A 203 -17.48 0.67 -8.38
C THR A 203 -16.99 1.67 -9.41
N VAL A 204 -17.86 2.55 -9.90
CA VAL A 204 -17.49 3.65 -10.82
C VAL A 204 -16.90 4.78 -10.00
N ILE A 205 -15.70 5.22 -10.38
CA ILE A 205 -14.99 6.30 -9.69
C ILE A 205 -15.31 7.63 -10.34
N ASP A 206 -15.99 8.52 -9.62
CA ASP A 206 -16.16 9.91 -10.02
C ASP A 206 -15.42 10.83 -9.03
N ALA A 207 -14.37 11.48 -9.52
CA ALA A 207 -13.46 12.29 -8.70
C ALA A 207 -13.59 13.79 -9.00
N VAL A 208 -13.07 14.64 -8.13
CA VAL A 208 -12.86 16.06 -8.40
C VAL A 208 -11.72 16.17 -9.43
N GLY A 209 -12.05 16.44 -10.68
CA GLY A 209 -11.06 16.62 -11.75
C GLY A 209 -10.30 17.94 -11.68
N LEU A 210 -9.22 18.07 -12.44
CA LEU A 210 -8.33 19.24 -12.44
C LEU A 210 -9.07 20.59 -12.53
N GLN A 211 -9.98 20.76 -13.49
CA GLN A 211 -10.66 22.06 -13.67
C GLN A 211 -11.58 22.41 -12.49
N ALA A 212 -12.29 21.42 -11.93
CA ALA A 212 -13.14 21.61 -10.78
C ALA A 212 -12.31 21.93 -9.52
N TYR A 213 -11.14 21.31 -9.38
CA TYR A 213 -10.21 21.61 -8.30
C TYR A 213 -9.66 23.04 -8.42
N GLU A 214 -9.22 23.46 -9.62
CA GLU A 214 -8.73 24.81 -9.88
C GLU A 214 -9.80 25.89 -9.62
N SER A 215 -11.06 25.65 -10.00
CA SER A 215 -12.15 26.62 -9.82
C SER A 215 -12.51 26.84 -8.34
N GLN A 216 -12.22 25.86 -7.48
CA GLN A 216 -12.38 25.95 -6.03
C GLN A 216 -11.15 26.53 -5.32
N GLY A 217 -10.17 27.05 -6.07
CA GLY A 217 -8.95 27.64 -5.51
C GLY A 217 -7.81 26.64 -5.32
N GLY A 218 -7.87 25.46 -5.94
CA GLY A 218 -6.77 24.52 -6.00
C GLY A 218 -5.52 25.11 -6.70
N TYR A 219 -4.34 24.65 -6.28
CA TYR A 219 -3.03 25.10 -6.76
C TYR A 219 -2.65 26.55 -6.42
N GLN A 220 -3.45 27.27 -5.63
CA GLN A 220 -3.14 28.66 -5.25
C GLN A 220 -1.95 28.74 -4.29
N LEU A 221 -1.83 27.80 -3.34
CA LEU A 221 -0.66 27.73 -2.46
C LEU A 221 0.62 27.52 -3.28
N LEU A 222 0.57 26.62 -4.27
CA LEU A 222 1.71 26.37 -5.13
C LEU A 222 2.06 27.58 -6.01
N LYS A 223 1.07 28.31 -6.54
CA LYS A 223 1.29 29.57 -7.28
C LYS A 223 1.90 30.66 -6.38
N ALA A 224 1.46 30.78 -5.13
CA ALA A 224 2.00 31.73 -4.16
C ALA A 224 3.47 31.42 -3.83
N LEU A 225 3.85 30.14 -3.75
CA LEU A 225 5.23 29.71 -3.55
C LEU A 225 6.14 30.04 -4.75
N HIS A 226 5.66 29.81 -5.98
CA HIS A 226 6.44 30.13 -7.20
C HIS A 226 6.62 31.63 -7.42
N SER A 227 5.64 32.44 -7.05
CA SER A 227 5.69 33.90 -7.18
C SER A 227 6.44 34.60 -6.04
N GLY A 228 6.85 33.86 -4.99
CA GLY A 228 7.49 34.42 -3.80
C GLY A 228 6.53 35.11 -2.82
N GLN A 229 5.21 35.07 -3.06
CA GLN A 229 4.19 35.57 -2.13
C GLN A 229 4.12 34.73 -0.84
N ARG A 230 4.49 33.46 -0.91
CA ARG A 230 4.60 32.55 0.24
C ARG A 230 6.03 32.04 0.36
N LEU A 231 6.56 32.04 1.58
CA LEU A 231 7.91 31.55 1.87
C LEU A 231 7.89 30.05 2.21
N ALA A 232 8.90 29.30 1.76
CA ALA A 232 9.06 27.87 2.05
C ALA A 232 9.05 27.59 3.57
N GLU A 233 9.76 28.41 4.37
CA GLU A 233 9.80 28.25 5.82
C GLU A 233 8.41 28.38 6.47
N SER A 234 7.54 29.25 5.95
CA SER A 234 6.18 29.41 6.48
C SER A 234 5.30 28.18 6.27
N VAL A 235 5.60 27.36 5.25
CA VAL A 235 4.91 26.09 5.00
C VAL A 235 5.37 25.04 6.00
N VAL A 236 6.69 24.92 6.19
CA VAL A 236 7.29 23.99 7.16
C VAL A 236 6.82 24.33 8.58
N ALA A 237 6.91 25.60 8.98
CA ALA A 237 6.46 26.08 10.29
C ALA A 237 4.97 25.77 10.51
N ALA A 238 4.09 26.04 9.55
CA ALA A 238 2.66 25.74 9.68
C ALA A 238 2.39 24.24 9.95
N MET A 239 3.13 23.34 9.29
CA MET A 239 2.99 21.90 9.53
C MET A 239 3.56 21.45 10.89
N GLU A 240 4.70 22.03 11.32
CA GLU A 240 5.28 21.76 12.64
C GLU A 240 4.37 22.27 13.76
N ASP A 241 3.87 23.50 13.61
CA ASP A 241 2.94 24.12 14.55
C ASP A 241 1.61 23.36 14.59
N ALA A 242 1.14 22.79 13.48
CA ALA A 242 -0.04 21.93 13.47
C ALA A 242 0.22 20.54 14.09
N GLY A 243 1.48 20.16 14.28
CA GLY A 243 1.85 18.83 14.75
C GLY A 243 1.57 17.72 13.71
N LEU A 244 1.65 18.03 12.41
CA LEU A 244 1.43 17.03 11.36
C LEU A 244 2.51 15.93 11.44
N ARG A 245 2.05 14.68 11.54
CA ARG A 245 2.89 13.48 11.58
C ARG A 245 2.66 12.64 10.32
N GLY A 246 3.59 11.73 10.02
CA GLY A 246 3.45 10.77 8.93
C GLY A 246 2.29 9.79 9.21
N LEU A 247 1.25 9.86 8.37
CA LEU A 247 0.00 9.11 8.50
C LEU A 247 0.02 7.72 7.84
N GLY A 248 1.22 7.23 7.49
CA GLY A 248 1.44 5.87 7.00
C GLY A 248 1.71 4.83 8.10
N GLY A 249 1.81 5.26 9.37
CA GLY A 249 1.96 4.36 10.52
C GLY A 249 3.04 4.72 11.51
N ALA A 250 4.23 5.11 11.03
CA ALA A 250 5.36 5.40 11.91
C ALA A 250 5.22 6.71 12.72
N GLY A 251 4.36 7.64 12.29
CA GLY A 251 4.11 8.87 13.03
C GLY A 251 5.33 9.80 13.15
N PHE A 252 6.27 9.83 12.20
CA PHE A 252 7.38 10.79 12.28
C PHE A 252 6.91 12.23 11.94
N PRO A 253 7.34 13.28 12.64
CA PRO A 253 6.91 14.66 12.35
C PRO A 253 7.25 15.10 10.91
N ALA A 254 6.24 15.54 10.15
CA ALA A 254 6.36 15.80 8.71
C ALA A 254 7.28 16.99 8.40
N GLY A 255 7.09 18.13 9.07
CA GLY A 255 7.92 19.32 8.86
C GLY A 255 9.39 19.08 9.20
N ARG A 256 9.68 18.35 10.29
CA ARG A 256 11.05 17.94 10.62
C ARG A 256 11.67 17.07 9.53
N LYS A 257 10.90 16.14 8.94
CA LYS A 257 11.36 15.31 7.82
C LYS A 257 11.73 16.16 6.61
N TRP A 258 10.92 17.18 6.31
CA TRP A 258 11.20 18.12 5.21
C TRP A 258 12.47 18.91 5.47
N ARG A 259 12.69 19.44 6.68
CA ARG A 259 13.94 20.14 7.04
C ARG A 259 15.16 19.24 6.83
N ILE A 260 15.10 17.99 7.31
CA ILE A 260 16.22 17.04 7.21
C ILE A 260 16.62 16.83 5.75
N VAL A 261 15.66 16.57 4.86
CA VAL A 261 15.94 16.30 3.45
C VAL A 261 16.29 17.59 2.70
N ALA A 262 15.65 18.71 3.02
CA ALA A 262 15.93 20.00 2.40
C ALA A 262 17.40 20.43 2.59
N ALA A 263 17.98 20.12 3.75
CA ALA A 263 19.38 20.37 4.09
C ALA A 263 20.37 19.45 3.35
N LYS A 264 19.92 18.44 2.59
CA LYS A 264 20.79 17.51 1.85
C LYS A 264 21.19 18.08 0.48
N PRO A 265 22.36 17.67 -0.06
CA PRO A 265 22.78 18.05 -1.39
C PRO A 265 21.80 17.58 -2.47
N ALA A 266 21.63 18.38 -3.52
CA ALA A 266 20.91 17.99 -4.72
C ALA A 266 21.72 16.97 -5.57
N PRO A 267 21.08 16.17 -6.44
CA PRO A 267 19.63 16.06 -6.64
C PRO A 267 18.95 15.30 -5.50
N LYS A 268 17.76 15.76 -5.12
CA LYS A 268 16.88 15.15 -4.10
C LYS A 268 15.65 14.57 -4.78
N LEU A 269 15.17 13.43 -4.28
CA LEU A 269 14.03 12.72 -4.85
C LEU A 269 12.86 12.65 -3.86
N LEU A 270 11.64 12.54 -4.37
CA LEU A 270 10.45 12.24 -3.59
C LEU A 270 9.92 10.87 -3.99
N ALA A 271 9.76 9.96 -3.02
CA ALA A 271 9.04 8.70 -3.20
C ALA A 271 7.71 8.75 -2.44
N VAL A 272 6.60 8.71 -3.16
CA VAL A 272 5.26 8.67 -2.58
C VAL A 272 4.82 7.23 -2.44
N ASN A 273 4.47 6.85 -1.21
CA ASN A 273 3.95 5.54 -0.87
C ASN A 273 2.41 5.53 -0.96
N LEU A 274 1.91 4.85 -1.99
CA LEU A 274 0.52 4.47 -2.21
C LEU A 274 0.36 2.93 -2.21
N ASP A 275 1.26 2.22 -1.51
CA ASP A 275 1.12 0.80 -1.20
C ASP A 275 0.36 0.61 0.12
N GLU A 276 -0.92 0.97 0.08
CA GLU A 276 -1.87 0.82 1.20
C GLU A 276 -2.20 -0.67 1.44
N GLY A 277 -1.19 -1.44 1.83
CA GLY A 277 -1.26 -2.90 1.95
C GLY A 277 -1.73 -3.41 3.31
N GLU A 278 -1.68 -2.58 4.37
CA GLU A 278 -2.07 -2.98 5.73
C GLU A 278 -3.55 -3.39 5.77
N PRO A 279 -3.87 -4.66 6.12
CA PRO A 279 -5.24 -5.15 6.16
C PRO A 279 -6.15 -4.28 7.04
N GLY A 280 -7.27 -3.85 6.46
CA GLY A 280 -8.20 -2.91 7.11
C GLY A 280 -7.99 -1.45 6.70
N THR A 281 -6.91 -1.09 6.01
CA THR A 281 -6.67 0.28 5.54
C THR A 281 -7.24 0.49 4.14
N PHE A 282 -7.97 1.59 3.94
CA PHE A 282 -8.55 1.99 2.65
C PHE A 282 -8.82 3.51 2.57
N LYS A 283 -8.14 4.30 3.42
CA LYS A 283 -8.27 5.76 3.51
C LYS A 283 -7.61 6.46 2.33
N ASP A 284 -6.43 6.02 1.93
CA ASP A 284 -5.68 6.59 0.82
C ASP A 284 -6.43 6.33 -0.49
N ARG A 285 -6.91 5.09 -0.71
CA ARG A 285 -7.83 4.76 -1.82
C ARG A 285 -9.03 5.69 -1.83
N THR A 286 -9.69 5.82 -0.68
CA THR A 286 -10.90 6.63 -0.53
C THR A 286 -10.67 8.07 -0.94
N TYR A 287 -9.61 8.71 -0.47
CA TYR A 287 -9.31 10.08 -0.84
C TYR A 287 -8.85 10.18 -2.30
N LEU A 288 -8.04 9.25 -2.79
CA LEU A 288 -7.54 9.24 -4.16
C LEU A 288 -8.65 9.08 -5.19
N GLU A 289 -9.64 8.20 -4.94
CA GLU A 289 -10.81 7.98 -5.79
C GLU A 289 -11.76 9.20 -5.83
N ARG A 290 -11.53 10.24 -5.03
CA ARG A 290 -12.44 11.38 -4.90
C ARG A 290 -11.82 12.74 -5.10
N ASP A 291 -10.63 12.97 -4.59
CA ASP A 291 -9.95 14.26 -4.67
C ASP A 291 -8.44 14.04 -4.86
N PRO A 292 -8.06 13.52 -6.04
CA PRO A 292 -6.66 13.24 -6.36
C PRO A 292 -5.81 14.52 -6.36
N HIS A 293 -6.39 15.66 -6.75
CA HIS A 293 -5.64 16.90 -6.93
C HIS A 293 -5.20 17.54 -5.61
N ARG A 294 -5.93 17.35 -4.50
CA ARG A 294 -5.47 17.84 -3.18
C ARG A 294 -4.17 17.17 -2.73
N PHE A 295 -4.05 15.86 -2.97
CA PHE A 295 -2.80 15.13 -2.80
C PHE A 295 -1.72 15.60 -3.78
N LEU A 296 -2.03 15.70 -5.08
CA LEU A 296 -1.06 16.11 -6.10
C LEU A 296 -0.52 17.52 -5.84
N GLU A 297 -1.34 18.44 -5.34
CA GLU A 297 -0.89 19.77 -4.90
C GLU A 297 0.06 19.67 -3.71
N GLY A 298 -0.30 18.95 -2.65
CA GLY A 298 0.59 18.76 -1.49
C GLY A 298 1.93 18.11 -1.86
N MET A 299 1.91 17.16 -2.79
CA MET A 299 3.10 16.53 -3.37
C MET A 299 3.99 17.54 -4.10
N LEU A 300 3.41 18.43 -4.92
CA LEU A 300 4.16 19.48 -5.62
C LEU A 300 4.66 20.59 -4.69
N VAL A 301 3.90 20.94 -3.65
CA VAL A 301 4.34 21.85 -2.58
C VAL A 301 5.55 21.26 -1.86
N ALA A 302 5.52 19.96 -1.51
CA ALA A 302 6.66 19.27 -0.94
C ALA A 302 7.89 19.33 -1.86
N ALA A 303 7.68 19.08 -3.15
CA ALA A 303 8.75 19.13 -4.13
C ALA A 303 9.39 20.51 -4.24
N TRP A 304 8.58 21.57 -4.25
CA TRP A 304 9.08 22.95 -4.29
C TRP A 304 9.83 23.33 -3.01
N VAL A 305 9.22 23.11 -1.84
CA VAL A 305 9.78 23.51 -0.54
C VAL A 305 11.08 22.78 -0.23
N VAL A 306 11.18 21.49 -0.57
CA VAL A 306 12.36 20.67 -0.28
C VAL A 306 13.41 20.74 -1.38
N GLY A 307 13.06 21.22 -2.58
CA GLY A 307 13.95 21.29 -3.74
C GLY A 307 14.16 19.92 -4.40
N ILE A 308 13.06 19.21 -4.66
CA ILE A 308 13.03 17.89 -5.29
C ILE A 308 13.02 18.03 -6.82
N SER A 309 13.87 17.26 -7.51
CA SER A 309 13.93 17.26 -8.98
C SER A 309 12.99 16.26 -9.63
N SER A 310 12.77 15.11 -8.97
CA SER A 310 11.93 14.03 -9.49
C SER A 310 11.09 13.38 -8.40
N ILE A 311 9.88 13.00 -8.77
CA ILE A 311 8.86 12.40 -7.92
C ILE A 311 8.48 11.04 -8.50
N TYR A 312 8.49 10.02 -7.64
CA TYR A 312 8.11 8.65 -7.97
C TYR A 312 6.91 8.28 -7.10
N ILE A 313 5.77 8.00 -7.73
CA ILE A 313 4.55 7.59 -7.07
C ILE A 313 4.47 6.06 -7.18
N TYR A 314 4.61 5.35 -6.06
CA TYR A 314 4.50 3.90 -6.02
C TYR A 314 3.08 3.50 -5.64
N LEU A 315 2.31 3.00 -6.60
CA LEU A 315 0.91 2.60 -6.42
C LEU A 315 0.80 1.08 -6.43
N ARG A 316 0.15 0.50 -5.42
CA ARG A 316 -0.14 -0.94 -5.40
C ARG A 316 -0.94 -1.41 -6.62
N ASP A 317 -0.73 -2.66 -7.01
CA ASP A 317 -1.36 -3.18 -8.22
C ASP A 317 -2.90 -3.24 -8.11
N GLU A 318 -3.41 -3.61 -6.93
CA GLU A 318 -4.84 -3.82 -6.67
C GLU A 318 -5.69 -2.57 -6.92
N TYR A 319 -5.07 -1.39 -6.92
CA TYR A 319 -5.74 -0.11 -7.14
C TYR A 319 -5.78 0.25 -8.63
N HIS A 320 -6.20 -0.70 -9.46
CA HIS A 320 -6.28 -0.57 -10.92
C HIS A 320 -7.03 0.69 -11.38
N ALA A 321 -8.15 0.97 -10.73
CA ALA A 321 -9.00 2.10 -11.05
C ALA A 321 -8.35 3.44 -10.65
N CYS A 322 -7.65 3.49 -9.51
CA CYS A 322 -6.84 4.64 -9.12
C CYS A 322 -5.66 4.87 -10.07
N ARG A 323 -5.07 3.80 -10.62
CA ARG A 323 -3.98 3.91 -11.62
C ARG A 323 -4.47 4.64 -12.86
N LEU A 324 -5.60 4.22 -13.43
CA LEU A 324 -6.22 4.89 -14.58
C LEU A 324 -6.55 6.36 -14.27
N LEU A 325 -7.08 6.63 -13.07
CA LEU A 325 -7.38 7.99 -12.61
C LEU A 325 -6.10 8.85 -12.55
N LEU A 326 -5.05 8.36 -11.91
CA LEU A 326 -3.78 9.09 -11.79
C LEU A 326 -3.10 9.29 -13.16
N GLU A 327 -3.12 8.30 -14.04
CA GLU A 327 -2.61 8.44 -15.41
C GLU A 327 -3.32 9.59 -16.14
N ARG A 328 -4.67 9.65 -16.05
CA ARG A 328 -5.49 10.72 -16.63
C ARG A 328 -5.19 12.09 -16.00
N GLU A 329 -5.22 12.21 -14.68
CA GLU A 329 -5.05 13.50 -14.00
C GLU A 329 -3.61 14.02 -14.11
N LEU A 330 -2.59 13.15 -14.08
CA LEU A 330 -1.20 13.54 -14.31
C LEU A 330 -0.97 14.01 -15.75
N ALA A 331 -1.61 13.38 -16.74
CA ALA A 331 -1.56 13.85 -18.12
C ALA A 331 -2.22 15.23 -18.27
N ALA A 332 -3.40 15.43 -17.66
CA ALA A 332 -4.09 16.72 -17.65
C ALA A 332 -3.26 17.81 -16.96
N LEU A 333 -2.65 17.50 -15.82
CA LEU A 333 -1.79 18.41 -15.07
C LEU A 333 -0.55 18.82 -15.88
N ARG A 334 0.13 17.87 -16.53
CA ARG A 334 1.28 18.15 -17.40
C ARG A 334 0.90 19.05 -18.59
N ALA A 335 -0.30 18.87 -19.15
CA ALA A 335 -0.76 19.67 -20.28
C ALA A 335 -1.15 21.12 -19.91
N ARG A 336 -1.49 21.38 -18.64
CA ARG A 336 -2.04 22.66 -18.17
C ARG A 336 -1.19 23.40 -17.14
N ALA A 337 -0.08 22.81 -16.69
CA ALA A 337 0.73 23.39 -15.62
C ALA A 337 1.23 24.79 -15.98
N ALA A 338 0.97 25.75 -15.10
CA ALA A 338 1.41 27.14 -15.23
C ALA A 338 2.87 27.38 -14.78
N PHE A 339 3.56 26.32 -14.37
CA PHE A 339 4.93 26.35 -13.85
C PHE A 339 5.64 25.04 -14.24
N THR A 340 6.97 25.06 -14.19
CA THR A 340 7.77 23.87 -14.48
C THR A 340 7.52 22.79 -13.45
N LEU A 341 6.93 21.68 -13.87
CA LEU A 341 6.77 20.50 -13.03
C LEU A 341 8.11 19.77 -12.87
N PRO A 342 8.39 19.17 -11.69
CA PRO A 342 9.43 18.17 -11.58
C PRO A 342 9.13 16.98 -12.48
N HIS A 343 10.11 16.12 -12.72
CA HIS A 343 9.83 14.85 -13.38
C HIS A 343 8.92 14.01 -12.48
N ILE A 344 7.74 13.60 -12.94
CA ILE A 344 6.81 12.77 -12.18
C ILE A 344 6.65 11.44 -12.88
N GLU A 345 6.87 10.36 -12.16
CA GLU A 345 6.70 8.99 -12.64
C GLU A 345 5.73 8.23 -11.74
N LEU A 346 4.74 7.59 -12.36
CA LEU A 346 3.84 6.65 -11.67
C LEU A 346 4.39 5.24 -11.91
N ARG A 347 4.66 4.52 -10.82
CA ARG A 347 5.17 3.15 -10.82
C ARG A 347 4.11 2.21 -10.26
N ARG A 348 3.94 1.09 -10.93
CA ARG A 348 3.00 0.03 -10.59
C ARG A 348 3.72 -0.99 -9.71
N GLY A 349 3.23 -1.19 -8.49
CA GLY A 349 3.62 -2.31 -7.64
C GLY A 349 3.06 -3.64 -8.19
N ALA A 350 3.46 -4.75 -7.58
CA ALA A 350 3.08 -6.09 -8.06
C ALA A 350 2.57 -7.03 -6.94
N GLY A 351 1.90 -6.46 -5.94
CA GLY A 351 1.21 -7.20 -4.88
C GLY A 351 2.16 -7.76 -3.82
N ALA A 352 2.87 -6.92 -3.09
CA ALA A 352 3.73 -7.33 -1.98
C ALA A 352 3.59 -6.34 -0.82
N TYR A 353 2.93 -6.73 0.28
CA TYR A 353 2.65 -5.85 1.42
C TYR A 353 3.91 -5.22 2.01
N ILE A 354 5.03 -5.95 1.99
CA ILE A 354 6.31 -5.44 2.49
C ILE A 354 6.79 -4.18 1.74
N CYS A 355 6.34 -3.94 0.50
CA CYS A 355 6.65 -2.72 -0.25
C CYS A 355 5.96 -1.47 0.31
N GLY A 356 5.07 -1.61 1.29
CA GLY A 356 4.59 -0.52 2.12
C GLY A 356 5.65 0.00 3.11
N GLU A 357 6.69 -0.78 3.39
CA GLU A 357 7.88 -0.32 4.13
C GLU A 357 8.72 0.60 3.24
N GLU A 358 9.18 1.73 3.80
CA GLU A 358 9.78 2.84 3.06
C GLU A 358 10.98 2.44 2.20
N SER A 359 11.86 1.58 2.71
CA SER A 359 13.06 1.14 2.00
C SER A 359 12.81 -0.03 1.04
N ALA A 360 11.88 -0.92 1.36
CA ALA A 360 11.41 -1.96 0.45
C ALA A 360 10.70 -1.36 -0.77
N MET A 361 9.89 -0.31 -0.59
CA MET A 361 9.31 0.47 -1.69
C MET A 361 10.41 1.00 -2.62
N ILE A 362 11.49 1.54 -2.05
CA ILE A 362 12.62 2.06 -2.83
C ILE A 362 13.31 0.94 -3.62
N GLU A 363 13.55 -0.24 -3.02
CA GLU A 363 14.10 -1.38 -3.77
C GLU A 363 13.18 -1.80 -4.92
N SER A 364 11.86 -1.77 -4.70
CA SER A 364 10.86 -2.03 -5.75
C SER A 364 10.91 -0.99 -6.87
N LEU A 365 10.98 0.30 -6.54
CA LEU A 365 11.16 1.40 -7.51
C LEU A 365 12.47 1.27 -8.30
N GLU A 366 13.51 0.69 -7.71
CA GLU A 366 14.79 0.36 -8.35
C GLU A 366 14.74 -0.94 -9.16
N GLY A 367 13.55 -1.54 -9.32
CA GLY A 367 13.30 -2.75 -10.09
C GLY A 367 13.85 -4.01 -9.43
N LYS A 368 14.01 -4.04 -8.10
CA LYS A 368 14.56 -5.17 -7.35
C LYS A 368 13.45 -5.86 -6.54
N ARG A 369 13.82 -6.90 -5.78
CA ARG A 369 12.97 -7.48 -4.74
C ARG A 369 12.74 -6.43 -3.65
N GLY A 370 11.51 -6.30 -3.15
CA GLY A 370 11.14 -5.35 -2.10
C GLY A 370 11.64 -5.78 -0.72
N GLU A 371 12.94 -5.96 -0.55
CA GLU A 371 13.57 -6.32 0.71
C GLU A 371 13.99 -5.04 1.46
N PRO A 372 13.55 -4.84 2.72
CA PRO A 372 13.97 -3.69 3.50
C PRO A 372 15.50 -3.55 3.62
N ARG A 373 15.98 -2.32 3.48
CA ARG A 373 17.39 -1.98 3.65
C ARG A 373 17.76 -1.99 5.13
N MET A 374 18.95 -2.51 5.45
CA MET A 374 19.52 -2.32 6.78
C MET A 374 19.84 -0.84 7.00
N ARG A 375 19.52 -0.35 8.20
CA ARG A 375 19.78 1.02 8.64
C ARG A 375 20.88 0.99 9.71
N PRO A 376 21.86 1.92 9.69
CA PRO A 376 22.13 2.96 8.69
C PRO A 376 22.75 2.42 7.38
N PRO A 377 22.73 3.18 6.25
CA PRO A 377 22.27 4.58 6.12
C PRO A 377 20.74 4.72 6.06
N TYR A 378 20.23 5.88 6.48
CA TYR A 378 18.82 6.22 6.36
C TYR A 378 18.48 6.69 4.93
N ILE A 379 17.24 6.52 4.51
CA ILE A 379 16.77 6.91 3.15
C ILE A 379 16.84 8.43 2.91
N ALA A 380 16.81 9.24 3.96
CA ALA A 380 17.02 10.69 3.88
C ALA A 380 18.46 11.05 3.46
N ASP A 381 19.42 10.13 3.63
CA ASP A 381 20.81 10.28 3.19
C ASP A 381 21.04 9.53 1.87
N VAL A 382 20.71 8.23 1.85
CA VAL A 382 20.92 7.32 0.73
C VAL A 382 19.64 6.53 0.48
N GLY A 383 18.71 7.15 -0.23
CA GLY A 383 17.42 6.58 -0.61
C GLY A 383 17.41 6.09 -2.05
N LEU A 384 16.38 6.50 -2.78
CA LEU A 384 16.11 6.12 -4.15
C LEU A 384 17.28 6.50 -5.08
N PHE A 385 17.77 5.52 -5.84
CA PHE A 385 18.93 5.65 -6.74
C PHE A 385 20.19 6.19 -6.03
N GLY A 386 20.33 5.90 -4.74
CA GLY A 386 21.44 6.37 -3.92
C GLY A 386 21.42 7.88 -3.64
N ARG A 387 20.27 8.55 -3.81
CA ARG A 387 20.10 9.98 -3.58
C ARG A 387 19.33 10.26 -2.29
N PRO A 388 19.55 11.42 -1.64
CA PRO A 388 18.70 11.86 -0.54
C PRO A 388 17.23 11.86 -0.96
N THR A 389 16.41 11.13 -0.22
CA THR A 389 15.01 10.90 -0.60
C THR A 389 14.07 11.33 0.51
N LEU A 390 13.11 12.17 0.15
CA LEU A 390 11.92 12.39 0.97
C LEU A 390 10.93 11.28 0.62
N ALA A 391 10.38 10.60 1.62
CA ALA A 391 9.30 9.66 1.39
C ALA A 391 8.09 9.96 2.28
N HIS A 392 6.91 9.84 1.69
CA HIS A 392 5.65 10.16 2.34
C HIS A 392 4.53 9.21 1.91
N ASN A 393 3.68 8.86 2.87
CA ASN A 393 2.36 8.32 2.58
C ASN A 393 1.46 9.39 1.95
N PHE A 394 0.51 8.96 1.12
CA PHE A 394 -0.49 9.79 0.46
C PHE A 394 -1.19 10.80 1.39
N GLU A 395 -1.80 10.34 2.50
CA GLU A 395 -2.64 11.20 3.33
C GLU A 395 -1.83 12.33 3.98
N THR A 396 -0.56 12.09 4.27
CA THR A 396 0.32 13.12 4.83
C THR A 396 0.45 14.31 3.88
N LEU A 397 0.57 14.03 2.57
CA LEU A 397 0.64 15.07 1.54
C LEU A 397 -0.74 15.69 1.25
N TYR A 398 -1.81 14.92 1.35
CA TYR A 398 -3.20 15.41 1.20
C TYR A 398 -3.52 16.57 2.15
N TRP A 399 -3.10 16.49 3.42
CA TRP A 399 -3.40 17.51 4.43
C TRP A 399 -2.54 18.79 4.35
N VAL A 400 -1.46 18.79 3.56
CA VAL A 400 -0.52 19.93 3.50
C VAL A 400 -1.25 21.23 3.15
N ARG A 401 -2.06 21.20 2.09
CA ARG A 401 -2.74 22.40 1.59
C ARG A 401 -3.68 23.00 2.63
N ASP A 402 -4.58 22.19 3.20
CA ASP A 402 -5.58 22.66 4.16
C ASP A 402 -4.92 23.19 5.44
N ILE A 403 -3.87 22.53 5.95
CA ILE A 403 -3.13 22.99 7.14
C ILE A 403 -2.44 24.34 6.88
N VAL A 404 -1.84 24.53 5.70
CA VAL A 404 -1.08 25.73 5.39
C VAL A 404 -1.99 26.93 5.10
N GLU A 405 -3.12 26.71 4.46
CA GLU A 405 -4.11 27.75 4.14
C GLU A 405 -4.95 28.16 5.36
N ARG A 406 -5.40 27.18 6.16
CA ARG A 406 -6.28 27.44 7.33
C ARG A 406 -5.50 27.68 8.63
N GLY A 407 -4.22 27.29 8.66
CA GLY A 407 -3.32 27.50 9.78
C GLY A 407 -3.38 26.42 10.86
N ALA A 408 -2.31 26.35 11.66
CA ALA A 408 -2.20 25.42 12.78
C ALA A 408 -3.32 25.53 13.84
N PRO A 409 -3.83 26.73 14.20
CA PRO A 409 -4.95 26.84 15.15
C PRO A 409 -6.21 26.13 14.66
N TRP A 410 -6.50 26.16 13.35
CA TRP A 410 -7.63 25.43 12.79
C TRP A 410 -7.47 23.92 12.98
N PHE A 411 -6.31 23.36 12.62
CA PHE A 411 -6.07 21.92 12.77
C PHE A 411 -6.10 21.49 14.26
N LYS A 412 -5.50 22.29 15.15
CA LYS A 412 -5.48 22.06 16.59
C LYS A 412 -6.83 22.30 17.30
N SER A 413 -7.77 22.97 16.66
CA SER A 413 -9.12 23.13 17.20
C SER A 413 -9.91 21.82 17.27
N PHE A 414 -9.46 20.82 16.50
CA PHE A 414 -9.96 19.45 16.60
C PHE A 414 -9.15 18.63 17.60
N GLY A 415 -9.77 17.61 18.17
CA GLY A 415 -9.14 16.65 19.07
C GLY A 415 -10.07 16.26 20.22
N ARG A 416 -9.82 15.11 20.84
CA ARG A 416 -10.48 14.64 22.06
C ARG A 416 -9.47 14.02 23.01
N HIS A 417 -9.85 13.91 24.28
CA HIS A 417 -9.08 13.17 25.30
C HIS A 417 -7.60 13.60 25.39
N GLY A 418 -7.35 14.92 25.33
CA GLY A 418 -6.01 15.50 25.42
C GLY A 418 -5.16 15.40 24.15
N ARG A 419 -5.74 14.96 23.02
CA ARG A 419 -5.11 14.92 21.70
C ARG A 419 -5.57 16.08 20.83
N SER A 420 -4.84 16.34 19.75
CA SER A 420 -5.12 17.47 18.84
C SER A 420 -4.96 17.05 17.39
N GLY A 421 -5.79 17.64 16.51
CA GLY A 421 -5.79 17.35 15.08
C GLY A 421 -6.94 16.46 14.63
N LEU A 422 -6.92 16.13 13.34
CA LEU A 422 -7.83 15.20 12.69
C LEU A 422 -7.11 13.90 12.32
N ARG A 423 -7.89 12.82 12.21
CA ARG A 423 -7.45 11.50 11.75
C ARG A 423 -8.51 10.88 10.85
N SER A 424 -8.05 10.21 9.80
CA SER A 424 -8.89 9.41 8.92
C SER A 424 -8.82 7.95 9.35
N PHE A 425 -9.87 7.46 9.99
CA PHE A 425 -9.96 6.07 10.45
C PHE A 425 -10.59 5.19 9.37
N SER A 426 -9.92 4.12 8.96
CA SER A 426 -10.51 3.10 8.09
C SER A 426 -11.29 2.11 8.95
N LEU A 427 -12.59 2.37 9.18
CA LEU A 427 -13.43 1.56 10.07
C LEU A 427 -14.11 0.42 9.28
N SER A 428 -13.89 -0.83 9.70
CA SER A 428 -14.52 -2.03 9.11
C SER A 428 -14.84 -3.09 10.16
N GLY A 429 -15.35 -4.26 9.73
CA GLY A 429 -15.78 -5.33 10.63
C GLY A 429 -17.26 -5.23 11.00
N ARG A 430 -17.61 -5.55 12.25
CA ARG A 430 -19.00 -5.70 12.74
C ARG A 430 -19.70 -4.37 13.08
N VAL A 431 -19.64 -3.39 12.18
CA VAL A 431 -20.29 -2.08 12.34
C VAL A 431 -21.38 -1.83 11.28
N CYS A 432 -22.39 -1.02 11.61
CA CYS A 432 -23.49 -0.73 10.69
C CYS A 432 -23.06 0.06 9.44
N ARG A 433 -22.17 1.03 9.62
CA ARG A 433 -21.69 1.93 8.56
C ARG A 433 -20.16 1.84 8.47
N PRO A 434 -19.57 0.79 7.90
CA PRO A 434 -18.14 0.77 7.65
C PRO A 434 -17.74 1.85 6.63
N GLY A 435 -16.48 2.26 6.64
CA GLY A 435 -15.96 3.30 5.75
C GLY A 435 -14.94 4.20 6.44
N VAL A 436 -14.41 5.16 5.69
CA VAL A 436 -13.44 6.12 6.21
C VAL A 436 -14.17 7.16 7.04
N LYS A 437 -13.70 7.37 8.26
CA LYS A 437 -14.24 8.34 9.23
C LYS A 437 -13.20 9.41 9.49
N LEU A 438 -13.47 10.64 9.08
CA LEU A 438 -12.67 11.77 9.49
C LEU A 438 -13.16 12.21 10.86
N ALA A 439 -12.38 11.91 11.90
CA ALA A 439 -12.75 12.17 13.29
C ALA A 439 -11.61 12.90 14.02
N PRO A 440 -11.92 13.54 15.17
CA PRO A 440 -10.91 14.11 16.04
C PRO A 440 -9.85 13.08 16.44
N ALA A 441 -8.58 13.47 16.40
CA ALA A 441 -7.51 12.66 16.99
C ALA A 441 -7.82 12.41 18.47
N GLY A 442 -7.55 11.19 18.95
CA GLY A 442 -7.80 10.80 20.34
C GLY A 442 -9.23 10.34 20.62
N ILE A 443 -10.15 10.33 19.65
CA ILE A 443 -11.46 9.66 19.80
C ILE A 443 -11.27 8.21 20.26
N THR A 444 -12.16 7.71 21.12
CA THR A 444 -12.16 6.31 21.56
C THR A 444 -12.82 5.41 20.53
N ILE A 445 -12.60 4.09 20.60
CA ILE A 445 -13.27 3.15 19.69
C ILE A 445 -14.79 3.13 19.92
N ARG A 446 -15.27 3.32 21.16
CA ARG A 446 -16.72 3.41 21.44
C ARG A 446 -17.34 4.61 20.76
N GLU A 447 -16.76 5.79 20.93
CA GLU A 447 -17.22 7.01 20.26
C GLU A 447 -17.16 6.85 18.73
N LEU A 448 -16.10 6.22 18.20
CA LEU A 448 -15.98 5.97 16.76
C LEU A 448 -17.07 5.02 16.24
N ILE A 449 -17.41 3.95 16.97
CA ILE A 449 -18.49 3.02 16.60
C ILE A 449 -19.86 3.71 16.67
N GLU A 450 -20.16 4.39 17.78
CA GLU A 450 -21.48 4.98 18.01
C GLU A 450 -21.72 6.23 17.14
N GLU A 451 -20.81 7.19 17.16
CA GLU A 451 -20.99 8.48 16.50
C GLU A 451 -20.76 8.42 14.98
N TYR A 452 -19.81 7.60 14.52
CA TYR A 452 -19.38 7.56 13.11
C TYR A 452 -19.70 6.23 12.42
N GLY A 453 -19.70 5.12 13.17
CA GLY A 453 -19.99 3.76 12.69
C GLY A 453 -21.49 3.43 12.66
N GLY A 454 -22.33 4.23 13.32
CA GLY A 454 -23.77 3.97 13.44
C GLY A 454 -24.10 2.76 14.32
N GLY A 455 -23.22 2.44 15.27
CA GLY A 455 -23.36 1.29 16.17
C GLY A 455 -22.87 -0.03 15.58
N MET A 456 -22.96 -1.07 16.41
CA MET A 456 -22.71 -2.47 16.01
C MET A 456 -23.76 -2.97 15.02
N LEU A 457 -23.44 -4.00 14.23
CA LEU A 457 -24.43 -4.69 13.40
C LEU A 457 -25.59 -5.24 14.26
N PRO A 458 -26.83 -5.33 13.74
CA PRO A 458 -27.97 -5.86 14.48
C PRO A 458 -27.70 -7.26 15.04
N GLY A 459 -27.91 -7.44 16.35
CA GLY A 459 -27.66 -8.72 17.04
C GLY A 459 -26.20 -8.98 17.43
N HIS A 460 -25.28 -8.06 17.15
CA HIS A 460 -23.88 -8.15 17.56
C HIS A 460 -23.59 -7.23 18.75
N GLN A 461 -22.76 -7.69 19.68
CA GLN A 461 -22.24 -6.90 20.79
C GLN A 461 -20.74 -6.65 20.61
N PHE A 462 -20.26 -5.46 21.01
CA PHE A 462 -18.85 -5.11 20.87
C PHE A 462 -17.97 -5.97 21.79
N TYR A 463 -17.02 -6.70 21.21
CA TYR A 463 -16.20 -7.68 21.93
C TYR A 463 -14.70 -7.35 21.90
N ALA A 464 -14.17 -6.99 20.74
CA ALA A 464 -12.76 -6.68 20.55
C ALA A 464 -12.55 -5.82 19.30
N TYR A 465 -11.35 -5.27 19.14
CA TYR A 465 -10.98 -4.50 17.95
C TYR A 465 -9.48 -4.54 17.67
N LEU A 466 -9.13 -4.39 16.40
CA LEU A 466 -7.75 -4.15 15.97
C LEU A 466 -7.60 -2.63 15.77
N PRO A 467 -6.79 -1.91 16.57
CA PRO A 467 -6.70 -0.45 16.50
C PRO A 467 -5.85 0.08 15.33
N GLY A 468 -5.00 -0.77 14.74
CA GLY A 468 -4.04 -0.37 13.70
C GLY A 468 -3.85 -1.41 12.61
N GLY A 469 -4.93 -2.09 12.22
CA GLY A 469 -4.90 -3.17 11.23
C GLY A 469 -4.31 -4.46 11.80
N ALA A 470 -3.88 -5.36 10.92
CA ALA A 470 -3.28 -6.64 11.29
C ALA A 470 -2.03 -6.47 12.18
N SER A 471 -1.24 -5.42 11.96
CA SER A 471 0.01 -5.17 12.70
C SER A 471 -0.19 -4.53 14.06
N GLY A 472 -1.34 -3.87 14.29
CA GLY A 472 -1.61 -3.08 15.49
C GLY A 472 -1.90 -3.85 16.77
N GLY A 473 -2.15 -5.17 16.72
CA GLY A 473 -2.60 -6.00 17.86
C GLY A 473 -4.12 -6.06 18.01
N ILE A 474 -4.63 -6.71 19.06
CA ILE A 474 -6.06 -6.90 19.33
C ILE A 474 -6.38 -6.47 20.76
N LEU A 475 -7.31 -5.53 20.92
CA LEU A 475 -7.74 -5.05 22.24
C LEU A 475 -9.18 -5.49 22.55
N PRO A 476 -9.47 -5.88 23.80
CA PRO A 476 -10.81 -6.25 24.24
C PRO A 476 -11.70 -5.02 24.41
N ALA A 477 -13.02 -5.22 24.38
CA ALA A 477 -14.00 -4.16 24.51
C ALA A 477 -13.87 -3.36 25.83
N HIS A 478 -13.34 -3.94 26.92
CA HIS A 478 -13.13 -3.19 28.17
C HIS A 478 -12.02 -2.14 28.09
N LEU A 479 -11.13 -2.22 27.10
CA LEU A 479 -10.17 -1.16 26.76
C LEU A 479 -10.71 -0.20 25.69
N GLY A 480 -12.03 -0.23 25.44
CA GLY A 480 -12.68 0.56 24.40
C GLY A 480 -12.67 2.07 24.61
N ASP A 481 -12.27 2.53 25.80
CA ASP A 481 -12.20 3.93 26.20
C ASP A 481 -10.77 4.50 26.09
N VAL A 482 -9.80 3.71 25.60
CA VAL A 482 -8.44 4.19 25.32
C VAL A 482 -8.47 5.12 24.09
N PRO A 483 -7.92 6.35 24.18
CA PRO A 483 -7.85 7.28 23.05
C PRO A 483 -7.12 6.68 21.83
N LEU A 484 -7.67 6.84 20.63
CA LEU A 484 -7.05 6.39 19.38
C LEU A 484 -6.18 7.50 18.77
N ASP A 485 -4.88 7.47 19.05
CA ASP A 485 -3.87 8.30 18.38
C ASP A 485 -2.46 7.72 18.55
N PHE A 486 -1.45 8.32 17.93
CA PHE A 486 -0.06 7.95 18.18
C PHE A 486 0.31 8.09 19.66
N ASP A 487 1.11 7.14 20.14
CA ASP A 487 1.71 7.14 21.50
C ASP A 487 0.72 6.87 22.65
N THR A 488 -0.45 6.29 22.35
CA THR A 488 -1.52 5.99 23.33
C THR A 488 -1.71 4.50 23.61
N LEU A 489 -1.40 3.63 22.64
CA LEU A 489 -1.73 2.20 22.68
C LEU A 489 -0.56 1.30 23.08
N GLN A 490 0.67 1.83 23.08
CA GLN A 490 1.89 1.06 23.33
C GLN A 490 1.93 0.43 24.72
N ALA A 491 1.33 1.08 25.72
CA ALA A 491 1.18 0.52 27.06
C ALA A 491 0.35 -0.77 27.09
N HIS A 492 -0.46 -1.02 26.06
CA HIS A 492 -1.28 -2.22 25.88
C HIS A 492 -0.69 -3.15 24.80
N GLY A 493 0.59 -3.01 24.45
CA GLY A 493 1.25 -3.84 23.43
C GLY A 493 0.71 -3.65 22.01
N CYS A 494 -0.02 -2.55 21.77
CA CYS A 494 -0.67 -2.24 20.51
C CYS A 494 -0.20 -0.89 19.94
N PHE A 495 -0.53 -0.60 18.69
CA PHE A 495 -0.28 0.72 18.10
C PHE A 495 -1.33 1.09 17.05
N ILE A 496 -1.48 2.40 16.78
CA ILE A 496 -2.54 2.92 15.89
C ILE A 496 -2.23 2.74 14.40
N GLY A 497 -0.95 2.74 14.03
CA GLY A 497 -0.51 2.46 12.66
C GLY A 497 -1.16 3.40 11.65
N SER A 498 -1.68 2.83 10.57
CA SER A 498 -2.41 3.55 9.51
C SER A 498 -3.82 3.99 9.91
N ALA A 499 -4.20 3.86 11.19
CA ALA A 499 -5.56 4.07 11.71
C ALA A 499 -6.60 3.14 11.04
N ALA A 500 -6.19 1.93 10.68
CA ALA A 500 -7.09 0.85 10.29
C ALA A 500 -7.73 0.24 11.54
N VAL A 501 -9.07 0.30 11.60
CA VAL A 501 -9.84 -0.17 12.75
C VAL A 501 -10.77 -1.30 12.29
N ILE A 502 -10.56 -2.51 12.82
CA ILE A 502 -11.40 -3.67 12.52
C ILE A 502 -12.13 -4.09 13.79
N VAL A 503 -13.46 -3.98 13.79
CA VAL A 503 -14.31 -4.28 14.95
C VAL A 503 -14.78 -5.74 14.93
N LEU A 504 -14.63 -6.41 16.06
CA LEU A 504 -15.07 -7.78 16.33
C LEU A 504 -16.26 -7.79 17.29
N SER A 505 -17.16 -8.75 17.09
CA SER A 505 -18.32 -8.98 17.96
C SER A 505 -18.18 -10.21 18.84
N ASP A 506 -19.12 -10.39 19.76
CA ASP A 506 -19.30 -11.55 20.62
C ASP A 506 -19.55 -12.88 19.88
N GLN A 507 -19.84 -12.79 18.57
CA GLN A 507 -19.98 -13.95 17.67
C GLN A 507 -18.66 -14.32 16.97
N ASP A 508 -17.61 -13.52 17.14
CA ASP A 508 -16.29 -13.72 16.56
C ASP A 508 -15.31 -14.21 17.64
N ARG A 509 -14.20 -14.85 17.23
CA ARG A 509 -13.12 -15.25 18.14
C ARG A 509 -11.87 -14.42 17.90
N ALA A 510 -11.35 -13.78 18.93
CA ALA A 510 -10.12 -12.99 18.83
C ALA A 510 -8.94 -13.88 18.40
N SER A 511 -8.87 -15.11 18.90
CA SER A 511 -7.86 -16.11 18.51
C SER A 511 -7.89 -16.48 17.02
N ALA A 512 -9.09 -16.59 16.44
CA ALA A 512 -9.24 -16.82 15.00
C ALA A 512 -8.82 -15.60 14.18
N ALA A 513 -9.14 -14.39 14.66
CA ALA A 513 -8.66 -13.14 14.05
C ALA A 513 -7.13 -13.05 14.09
N ALA A 514 -6.50 -13.38 15.23
CA ALA A 514 -5.05 -13.42 15.37
C ALA A 514 -4.43 -14.42 14.37
N LEU A 515 -4.97 -15.63 14.25
CA LEU A 515 -4.48 -16.62 13.28
C LEU A 515 -4.62 -16.14 11.83
N ASN A 516 -5.72 -15.46 11.47
CA ASN A 516 -5.88 -14.86 10.14
C ASN A 516 -4.78 -13.82 9.87
N THR A 517 -4.50 -12.92 10.82
CA THR A 517 -3.44 -11.92 10.68
C THR A 517 -2.04 -12.54 10.61
N LEU A 518 -1.78 -13.63 11.35
CA LEU A 518 -0.48 -14.31 11.32
C LEU A 518 -0.24 -15.06 10.00
N ARG A 519 -1.27 -15.67 9.42
CA ARG A 519 -1.19 -16.25 8.06
C ARG A 519 -0.88 -15.19 7.00
N PHE A 520 -1.41 -13.98 7.17
CA PHE A 520 -1.03 -12.86 6.33
C PHE A 520 0.45 -12.50 6.48
N PHE A 521 0.98 -12.38 7.71
CA PHE A 521 2.41 -12.10 7.90
C PHE A 521 3.35 -13.23 7.44
N GLU A 522 2.92 -14.49 7.56
CA GLU A 522 3.62 -15.64 6.99
C GLU A 522 3.75 -15.51 5.47
N HIS A 523 2.64 -15.20 4.79
CA HIS A 523 2.60 -15.04 3.35
C HIS A 523 3.37 -13.81 2.85
N GLU A 524 3.28 -12.70 3.58
CA GLU A 524 3.85 -11.40 3.17
C GLU A 524 5.28 -11.14 3.65
N SER A 525 5.87 -12.07 4.40
CA SER A 525 7.28 -11.98 4.80
C SER A 525 8.18 -11.99 3.55
N CYS A 526 9.04 -10.97 3.39
CA CYS A 526 9.99 -10.89 2.27
C CYS A 526 11.03 -12.03 2.25
N GLY A 527 11.16 -12.77 3.35
CA GLY A 527 12.07 -13.92 3.47
C GLY A 527 13.52 -13.59 3.82
N GLN A 528 13.85 -12.30 4.01
CA GLN A 528 15.24 -11.84 4.21
C GLN A 528 15.83 -12.26 5.57
N CYS A 529 15.09 -12.08 6.67
CA CYS A 529 15.59 -12.40 8.02
C CYS A 529 14.93 -13.68 8.58
N THR A 530 15.76 -14.56 9.15
CA THR A 530 15.33 -15.80 9.81
C THR A 530 14.23 -15.60 10.86
N PRO A 531 14.33 -14.65 11.83
CA PRO A 531 13.31 -14.48 12.87
C PRO A 531 11.91 -14.25 12.27
N CYS A 532 11.79 -13.38 11.28
CA CYS A 532 10.52 -13.15 10.59
C CYS A 532 10.11 -14.36 9.74
N ARG A 533 10.96 -14.80 8.80
CA ARG A 533 10.62 -15.83 7.80
C ARG A 533 10.21 -17.16 8.43
N VAL A 534 10.95 -17.60 9.44
CA VAL A 534 10.72 -18.89 10.09
C VAL A 534 9.80 -18.72 11.29
N GLY A 535 9.88 -17.60 12.00
CA GLY A 535 9.05 -17.33 13.17
C GLY A 535 7.57 -17.20 12.84
N THR A 536 7.19 -16.51 11.77
CA THR A 536 5.77 -16.41 11.36
C THR A 536 5.20 -17.80 11.01
N ALA A 537 5.90 -18.58 10.18
CA ALA A 537 5.49 -19.93 9.83
C ALA A 537 5.39 -20.86 11.06
N LYS A 538 6.36 -20.78 11.98
CA LYS A 538 6.33 -21.55 13.23
C LYS A 538 5.16 -21.14 14.12
N ALA A 539 4.90 -19.84 14.27
CA ALA A 539 3.80 -19.33 15.06
C ALA A 539 2.44 -19.77 14.49
N VAL A 540 2.24 -19.67 13.18
CA VAL A 540 1.02 -20.16 12.50
C VAL A 540 0.81 -21.65 12.79
N SER A 541 1.85 -22.47 12.63
CA SER A 541 1.77 -23.91 12.90
C SER A 541 1.40 -24.21 14.37
N LEU A 542 1.95 -23.47 15.33
CA LEU A 542 1.63 -23.62 16.75
C LEU A 542 0.19 -23.19 17.06
N MET A 543 -0.28 -22.10 16.47
CA MET A 543 -1.65 -21.58 16.66
C MET A 543 -2.73 -22.42 15.96
N GLN A 544 -2.36 -23.25 14.98
CA GLN A 544 -3.26 -24.22 14.35
C GLN A 544 -3.45 -25.50 15.18
N SER A 545 -2.62 -25.71 16.19
CA SER A 545 -2.76 -26.85 17.11
C SER A 545 -4.00 -26.68 17.99
N PRO A 546 -4.68 -27.78 18.38
CA PRO A 546 -5.77 -27.72 19.37
C PRO A 546 -5.33 -27.14 20.72
N SER A 547 -4.04 -27.27 21.06
CA SER A 547 -3.44 -26.69 22.26
C SER A 547 -2.18 -25.93 21.87
N TRP A 548 -2.09 -24.67 22.31
CA TRP A 548 -1.00 -23.77 21.95
C TRP A 548 0.17 -23.93 22.92
N ASP A 549 1.35 -24.24 22.39
CA ASP A 549 2.59 -24.25 23.16
C ASP A 549 3.04 -22.80 23.43
N TRP A 550 2.54 -22.24 24.53
CA TRP A 550 2.82 -20.87 24.93
C TRP A 550 4.29 -20.60 25.18
N ALA A 551 5.03 -21.54 25.76
CA ALA A 551 6.45 -21.36 26.03
C ALA A 551 7.22 -21.15 24.72
N THR A 552 6.99 -22.01 23.73
CA THR A 552 7.61 -21.86 22.40
C THR A 552 7.08 -20.62 21.67
N LEU A 553 5.79 -20.30 21.77
CA LEU A 553 5.22 -19.10 21.15
C LEU A 553 5.86 -17.82 21.71
N ASP A 554 6.09 -17.74 23.01
CA ASP A 554 6.72 -16.58 23.65
C ASP A 554 8.16 -16.36 23.19
N ASP A 555 8.93 -17.45 23.11
CA ASP A 555 10.31 -17.42 22.62
C ASP A 555 10.34 -16.92 21.17
N VAL A 556 9.47 -17.47 20.32
CA VAL A 556 9.33 -17.04 18.91
C VAL A 556 8.93 -15.56 18.83
N CYS A 557 7.94 -15.14 19.63
CA CYS A 557 7.48 -13.75 19.66
C CYS A 557 8.60 -12.78 20.09
N THR A 558 9.41 -13.16 21.08
CA THR A 558 10.53 -12.33 21.56
C THR A 558 11.61 -12.21 20.49
N VAL A 559 12.02 -13.33 19.89
CA VAL A 559 13.03 -13.34 18.82
C VAL A 559 12.57 -12.55 17.59
N MET A 560 11.29 -12.66 17.21
CA MET A 560 10.70 -11.88 16.13
C MET A 560 10.73 -10.38 16.42
N ALA A 561 10.31 -9.97 17.62
CA ALA A 561 10.29 -8.57 18.03
C ALA A 561 11.69 -7.94 18.06
N ASP A 562 12.68 -8.67 18.60
CA ASP A 562 13.99 -8.09 18.90
C ASP A 562 14.98 -8.18 17.72
N ALA A 563 14.87 -9.22 16.88
CA ALA A 563 15.88 -9.53 15.86
C ALA A 563 15.41 -9.35 14.41
N SER A 564 14.17 -8.92 14.17
CA SER A 564 13.69 -8.64 12.81
C SER A 564 14.24 -7.32 12.26
N ILE A 565 14.63 -7.32 10.98
CA ILE A 565 15.21 -6.16 10.28
C ILE A 565 14.22 -4.98 10.17
N CYS A 566 12.92 -5.29 10.00
CA CYS A 566 11.89 -4.30 9.71
C CYS A 566 10.62 -4.47 10.56
N GLY A 567 9.72 -3.50 10.45
CA GLY A 567 8.49 -3.43 11.23
C GLY A 567 7.54 -4.62 11.06
N LEU A 568 7.54 -5.30 9.91
CA LEU A 568 6.67 -6.48 9.70
C LEU A 568 6.99 -7.58 10.71
N GLY A 569 8.24 -8.03 10.77
CA GLY A 569 8.66 -9.08 11.71
C GLY A 569 8.56 -8.64 13.16
N GLN A 570 8.75 -7.34 13.44
CA GLN A 570 8.62 -6.76 14.78
C GLN A 570 7.17 -6.70 15.27
N ALA A 571 6.22 -6.47 14.37
CA ALA A 571 4.80 -6.30 14.70
C ALA A 571 3.97 -7.60 14.59
N ALA A 572 4.42 -8.57 13.79
CA ALA A 572 3.73 -9.86 13.63
C ALA A 572 3.44 -10.61 14.95
N PRO A 573 4.23 -10.47 16.04
CA PRO A 573 3.88 -11.03 17.35
C PRO A 573 2.73 -10.34 18.10
N ASN A 574 2.33 -9.12 17.72
CA ASN A 574 1.36 -8.32 18.49
C ASN A 574 0.00 -9.00 18.68
N PRO A 575 -0.62 -9.62 17.64
CA PRO A 575 -1.87 -10.35 17.83
C PRO A 575 -1.71 -11.54 18.80
N ILE A 576 -0.58 -12.25 18.77
CA ILE A 576 -0.33 -13.39 19.67
C ILE A 576 -0.26 -12.92 21.14
N ARG A 577 0.54 -11.88 21.39
CA ARG A 577 0.66 -11.25 22.71
C ARG A 577 -0.68 -10.74 23.22
N SER A 578 -1.50 -10.18 22.33
CA SER A 578 -2.85 -9.73 22.64
C SER A 578 -3.76 -10.86 23.10
N ILE A 579 -3.76 -12.01 22.40
CA ILE A 579 -4.52 -13.20 22.81
C ILE A 579 -4.06 -13.68 24.18
N ARG A 580 -2.74 -13.76 24.36
CA ARG A 580 -2.18 -14.19 25.63
C ARG A 580 -2.56 -13.26 26.77
N GLU A 581 -2.57 -11.95 26.58
CA GLU A 581 -2.84 -11.03 27.69
C GLU A 581 -4.34 -10.91 27.98
N HIS A 582 -5.16 -10.74 26.95
CA HIS A 582 -6.55 -10.31 27.10
C HIS A 582 -7.59 -11.40 26.84
N PHE A 583 -7.23 -12.48 26.14
CA PHE A 583 -8.18 -13.48 25.64
C PHE A 583 -7.81 -14.92 26.04
N LYS A 584 -7.11 -15.11 27.17
CA LYS A 584 -6.71 -16.44 27.69
C LYS A 584 -7.88 -17.42 27.78
N HIS A 585 -9.07 -16.93 28.12
CA HIS A 585 -10.29 -17.72 28.25
C HIS A 585 -10.78 -18.33 26.93
N GLU A 586 -10.36 -17.83 25.76
CA GLU A 586 -10.66 -18.48 24.48
C GLU A 586 -9.82 -19.74 24.26
N MET A 587 -8.73 -19.92 25.03
CA MET A 587 -7.73 -20.96 24.85
C MET A 587 -7.79 -22.04 25.94
N SER A 588 -8.75 -21.93 26.86
CA SER A 588 -9.02 -22.85 27.96
C SER A 588 -10.07 -23.91 27.63
#